data_AF-A0A951XD05-F1
#
_entry.id   AF-A0A951XD05-F1
#
_cell.length_a   1.000
_cell.length_b   1.000
_cell.length_c   1.000
_cell.angle_alpha   90.00
_cell.angle_beta   90.00
_cell.angle_gamma   90.00
#
_symmetry.space_group_name_H-M   'P 1'
#
loop_
_entity.id
_entity.type
_entity.pdbx_description
1 polymer ?
#
loop_
_entity_poly.entity_id
_entity_poly.type
_entity_poly.pdbx_seq_one_letter_code
_entity_poly.pdbx_strand_id
1 'polypeptide(L)'
;VKRNYQILILKENKITTLQEQETTGAEKSKLFPTDLGLVVTDFLKQYFEDIMDYGFTARIEGEFDEVAQGRMKWNKMLKAFYTPFKEDVNNTIEKAERIKGERELGTDPSSGKPVIARIGRYGPMIQIGSSEDEEKPRFAKLKATQSIETISLEEAMDLFRLPRTLGQFEDSDVTISIGRFGPYIAHDKKFYSLGKEYDPYTITLEEATPIIIEKRKAKEEKTIKVFEKEKIQVLRGPYGPYLKQGLRNYKLSKEQQERAAEITLEEALKTIEEIKANPPQKKARKKKE
;
A
#
# COMPACT_ATOMS: atom_id res chain seq x y z
N VAL A 1 12.60 -9.44 8.19
CA VAL A 1 12.24 -8.87 9.51
C VAL A 1 11.58 -9.97 10.33
N LYS A 2 12.03 -10.27 11.55
CA LYS A 2 11.45 -11.37 12.34
C LYS A 2 10.03 -11.00 12.81
N ARG A 3 9.08 -11.91 12.66
CA ARG A 3 7.68 -11.87 13.09
C ARG A 3 7.47 -13.02 14.06
N ASN A 4 6.91 -12.74 15.22
CA ASN A 4 6.43 -13.77 16.14
C ASN A 4 5.00 -14.18 15.72
N TYR A 5 4.67 -15.46 15.82
CA TYR A 5 3.30 -15.96 15.68
C TYR A 5 3.01 -17.00 16.76
N GLN A 6 1.73 -17.16 17.10
CA GLN A 6 1.26 -18.18 18.03
C GLN A 6 0.53 -19.29 17.28
N ILE A 7 0.93 -20.53 17.54
CA ILE A 7 0.24 -21.73 17.09
C ILE A 7 -0.58 -22.24 18.27
N LEU A 8 -1.89 -22.38 18.08
CA LEU A 8 -2.78 -23.04 19.03
C LEU A 8 -3.03 -24.47 18.54
N ILE A 9 -2.51 -25.46 19.27
CA ILE A 9 -2.69 -26.88 18.96
C ILE A 9 -3.74 -27.46 19.90
N LEU A 10 -4.87 -27.92 19.35
CA LEU A 10 -5.90 -28.64 20.08
C LEU A 10 -5.62 -30.15 20.00
N LYS A 11 -5.32 -30.78 21.13
CA LYS A 11 -5.18 -32.24 21.23
C LYS A 11 -5.87 -32.71 22.52
N GLU A 12 -6.79 -33.68 22.41
CA GLU A 12 -7.52 -34.26 23.54
C GLU A 12 -8.18 -33.21 24.47
N ASN A 13 -8.92 -32.24 23.90
CA ASN A 13 -9.55 -31.14 24.63
C ASN A 13 -8.59 -30.21 25.41
N LYS A 14 -7.28 -30.29 25.14
CA LYS A 14 -6.27 -29.38 25.68
C LYS A 14 -5.75 -28.49 24.56
N ILE A 15 -5.84 -27.17 24.75
CA ILE A 15 -5.24 -26.17 23.85
C ILE A 15 -3.81 -25.90 24.34
N THR A 16 -2.83 -26.09 23.47
CA THR A 16 -1.43 -25.83 23.73
C THR A 16 -0.98 -24.66 22.88
N THR A 17 -0.44 -23.61 23.49
CA THR A 17 0.05 -22.42 22.79
C THR A 17 1.55 -22.52 22.57
N LEU A 18 2.00 -22.52 21.32
CA LEU A 18 3.40 -22.41 20.94
C LEU A 18 3.67 -21.00 20.41
N GLN A 19 4.73 -20.34 20.88
CA GLN A 19 5.25 -19.13 20.25
C GLN A 19 6.38 -19.51 19.31
N GLU A 20 6.22 -19.24 18.02
CA GLU A 20 7.25 -19.43 17.01
C GLU A 20 7.63 -18.10 16.35
N GLN A 21 8.78 -18.11 15.68
CA GLN A 21 9.34 -16.98 14.96
C GLN A 21 9.46 -17.31 13.48
N GLU A 22 8.77 -16.55 12.64
CA GLU A 22 9.01 -16.53 11.19
C GLU A 22 9.79 -15.27 10.82
N THR A 23 10.53 -15.32 9.72
CA THR A 23 11.10 -14.09 9.15
C THR A 23 10.14 -13.65 8.06
N THR A 24 9.73 -12.38 7.98
CA THR A 24 8.87 -11.84 6.92
C THR A 24 9.51 -10.60 6.27
N GLY A 25 9.26 -10.41 4.98
CA GLY A 25 10.00 -9.48 4.11
C GLY A 25 11.11 -10.19 3.32
N ALA A 26 11.65 -9.54 2.29
CA ALA A 26 12.65 -10.12 1.40
C ALA A 26 13.97 -10.41 2.15
N GLU A 27 14.04 -11.54 2.84
CA GLU A 27 15.30 -12.24 3.07
C GLU A 27 15.81 -12.60 1.67
N LYS A 28 17.02 -12.17 1.33
CA LYS A 28 17.60 -12.40 0.01
C LYS A 28 17.51 -13.92 -0.28
N SER A 29 16.78 -14.30 -1.33
CA SER A 29 16.53 -15.69 -1.73
C SER A 29 15.46 -16.48 -0.93
N LYS A 30 14.55 -15.83 -0.20
CA LYS A 30 13.35 -16.49 0.37
C LYS A 30 12.06 -15.76 0.00
N LEU A 31 10.98 -16.53 -0.16
CA LEU A 31 9.64 -16.01 -0.47
C LEU A 31 8.75 -16.19 0.75
N PHE A 32 8.04 -15.12 1.14
CA PHE A 32 7.03 -15.16 2.18
C PHE A 32 5.69 -14.75 1.58
N PRO A 33 4.60 -15.47 1.91
CA PRO A 33 3.28 -15.07 1.45
C PRO A 33 2.87 -13.76 2.14
N THR A 34 2.11 -12.95 1.42
CA THR A 34 1.50 -11.73 1.98
C THR A 34 0.15 -12.09 2.59
N ASP A 35 -0.37 -11.29 3.53
CA ASP A 35 -1.74 -11.49 4.07
C ASP A 35 -2.79 -11.59 2.97
N LEU A 36 -2.67 -10.74 1.93
CA LEU A 36 -3.56 -10.80 0.77
C LEU A 36 -3.39 -12.13 0.02
N GLY A 37 -2.16 -12.59 -0.14
CA GLY A 37 -1.86 -13.89 -0.75
C GLY A 37 -2.49 -15.04 0.02
N LEU A 38 -2.36 -15.05 1.35
CA LEU A 38 -2.96 -16.07 2.22
C LEU A 38 -4.48 -16.08 2.11
N VAL A 39 -5.13 -14.91 2.29
CA VAL A 39 -6.59 -14.78 2.17
C VAL A 39 -7.10 -15.24 0.79
N VAL A 40 -6.42 -14.86 -0.29
CA VAL A 40 -6.80 -15.28 -1.65
C VAL A 40 -6.57 -16.78 -1.83
N THR A 41 -5.45 -17.33 -1.36
CA THR A 41 -5.16 -18.75 -1.47
C THR A 41 -6.16 -19.59 -0.68
N ASP A 42 -6.51 -19.19 0.54
CA ASP A 42 -7.50 -19.90 1.35
C ASP A 42 -8.89 -19.83 0.72
N PHE A 43 -9.26 -18.66 0.19
CA PHE A 43 -10.49 -18.49 -0.59
C PHE A 43 -10.53 -19.43 -1.79
N LEU A 44 -9.45 -19.46 -2.59
CA LEU A 44 -9.38 -20.31 -3.77
C LEU A 44 -9.40 -21.79 -3.39
N LYS A 45 -8.69 -22.18 -2.32
CA LYS A 45 -8.69 -23.56 -1.81
C LYS A 45 -10.07 -24.00 -1.32
N GLN A 46 -10.82 -23.09 -0.69
CA GLN A 46 -12.14 -23.40 -0.14
C GLN A 46 -13.21 -23.59 -1.22
N TYR A 47 -13.15 -22.82 -2.31
CA TYR A 47 -14.21 -22.80 -3.33
C TYR A 47 -13.82 -23.40 -4.69
N PHE A 48 -12.52 -23.57 -4.96
CA PHE A 48 -11.98 -24.04 -6.23
C PHE A 48 -10.94 -25.15 -6.02
N GLU A 49 -11.30 -26.17 -5.25
CA GLU A 49 -10.40 -27.26 -4.84
C GLU A 49 -9.77 -27.98 -6.04
N ASP A 50 -10.55 -28.30 -7.09
CA ASP A 50 -10.04 -29.02 -8.27
C ASP A 50 -8.97 -28.22 -9.03
N ILE A 51 -9.09 -26.89 -9.09
CA ILE A 51 -8.11 -26.02 -9.77
C ILE A 51 -6.87 -25.82 -8.91
N MET A 52 -7.04 -25.80 -7.58
CA MET A 52 -5.96 -25.64 -6.62
C MET A 52 -5.19 -26.94 -6.34
N ASP A 53 -5.67 -28.07 -6.88
CA ASP A 53 -5.00 -29.36 -6.78
C ASP A 53 -3.65 -29.36 -7.52
N TYR A 54 -2.62 -29.93 -6.89
CA TYR A 54 -1.28 -30.01 -7.50
C TYR A 54 -1.25 -30.85 -8.78
N GLY A 55 -2.17 -31.83 -8.90
CA GLY A 55 -2.29 -32.66 -10.10
C GLY A 55 -3.03 -31.99 -11.25
N PHE A 56 -3.75 -30.89 -11.01
CA PHE A 56 -4.58 -30.23 -12.01
C PHE A 56 -3.79 -29.85 -13.26
N THR A 57 -2.66 -29.15 -13.08
CA THR A 57 -1.82 -28.72 -14.20
C THR A 57 -1.30 -29.92 -14.99
N ALA A 58 -0.87 -30.99 -14.31
CA ALA A 58 -0.39 -32.19 -14.99
C ALA A 58 -1.49 -32.88 -15.82
N ARG A 59 -2.73 -32.92 -15.31
CA ARG A 59 -3.88 -33.46 -16.04
C ARG A 59 -4.18 -32.64 -17.29
N ILE A 60 -4.26 -31.31 -17.16
CA ILE A 60 -4.59 -30.41 -18.26
C ILE A 60 -3.52 -30.40 -19.36
N GLU A 61 -2.23 -30.39 -19.00
CA GLU A 61 -1.14 -30.50 -19.98
C GLU A 61 -1.21 -31.85 -20.74
N GLY A 62 -1.52 -32.94 -20.05
CA GLY A 62 -1.76 -34.24 -20.69
C GLY A 62 -2.93 -34.20 -21.67
N GLU A 63 -4.04 -33.53 -21.33
CA GLU A 63 -5.16 -33.34 -22.26
C GLU A 63 -4.79 -32.46 -23.46
N PHE A 64 -3.94 -31.44 -23.27
CA PHE A 64 -3.43 -30.62 -24.38
C PHE A 64 -2.58 -31.44 -25.35
N ASP A 65 -1.75 -32.35 -24.86
CA ASP A 65 -0.97 -33.27 -25.69
C ASP A 65 -1.87 -34.21 -26.51
N GLU A 66 -2.94 -34.74 -25.90
CA GLU A 66 -3.92 -35.58 -26.59
C GLU A 66 -4.65 -34.82 -27.71
N VAL A 67 -4.95 -33.54 -27.49
CA VAL A 67 -5.53 -32.65 -28.51
C VAL A 67 -4.53 -32.40 -29.64
N ALA A 68 -3.28 -32.09 -29.31
CA ALA A 68 -2.23 -31.83 -30.30
C ALA A 68 -1.96 -33.06 -31.19
N GLN A 69 -2.05 -34.26 -30.61
CA GLN A 69 -1.89 -35.53 -31.33
C GLN A 69 -3.18 -35.98 -32.05
N GLY A 70 -4.25 -35.18 -32.01
CA GLY A 70 -5.51 -35.45 -32.69
C GLY A 70 -6.35 -36.57 -32.06
N ARG A 71 -5.98 -37.05 -30.87
CA ARG A 71 -6.68 -38.10 -30.13
C ARG A 71 -7.87 -37.57 -29.33
N MET A 72 -7.91 -36.27 -29.05
CA MET A 72 -9.01 -35.59 -28.37
C MET A 72 -9.48 -34.36 -29.14
N LYS A 73 -10.79 -34.09 -29.12
CA LYS A 73 -11.33 -32.83 -29.67
C LYS A 73 -11.28 -31.72 -28.61
N TRP A 74 -10.59 -30.62 -28.91
CA TRP A 74 -10.39 -29.48 -28.01
C TRP A 74 -11.70 -28.91 -27.42
N ASN A 75 -12.77 -28.88 -28.21
CA ASN A 75 -14.07 -28.37 -27.76
C ASN A 75 -14.72 -29.23 -26.67
N LYS A 76 -14.46 -30.55 -26.67
CA LYS A 76 -14.94 -31.47 -25.64
C LYS A 76 -14.18 -31.23 -24.33
N MET A 77 -12.85 -31.07 -24.43
CA MET A 77 -11.99 -30.75 -23.29
C MET A 77 -12.40 -29.43 -22.63
N LEU A 78 -12.52 -28.34 -23.40
CA LEU A 78 -12.94 -27.05 -22.87
C LEU A 78 -14.33 -27.10 -22.23
N LYS A 79 -15.29 -27.83 -22.83
CA LYS A 79 -16.63 -27.95 -22.26
C LYS A 79 -16.61 -28.72 -20.93
N ALA A 80 -15.79 -29.78 -20.85
CA ALA A 80 -15.64 -30.58 -19.64
C ALA A 80 -15.01 -29.78 -18.49
N PHE A 81 -14.06 -28.89 -18.78
CA PHE A 81 -13.51 -27.95 -17.79
C PHE A 81 -14.49 -26.81 -17.43
N TYR A 82 -15.03 -26.12 -18.43
CA TYR A 82 -15.76 -24.87 -18.21
C TYR A 82 -17.11 -25.07 -17.53
N THR A 83 -17.81 -26.18 -17.80
CA THR A 83 -19.14 -26.44 -17.22
C THR A 83 -19.10 -26.52 -15.68
N PRO A 84 -18.30 -27.39 -15.05
CA PRO A 84 -18.19 -27.44 -13.59
C PRO A 84 -17.58 -26.17 -13.01
N PHE A 85 -16.54 -25.61 -13.65
CA PHE A 85 -15.94 -24.35 -13.19
C PHE A 85 -16.97 -23.21 -13.13
N LYS A 86 -17.86 -23.12 -14.13
CA LYS A 86 -18.90 -22.10 -14.16
C LYS A 86 -19.93 -22.30 -13.04
N GLU A 87 -20.26 -23.54 -12.71
CA GLU A 87 -21.10 -23.87 -11.55
C GLU A 87 -20.42 -23.46 -10.25
N ASP A 88 -19.12 -23.77 -10.06
CA ASP A 88 -18.34 -23.34 -8.89
C ASP A 88 -18.30 -21.83 -8.75
N VAL A 89 -18.09 -21.09 -9.86
CA VAL A 89 -18.15 -19.62 -9.85
C VAL A 89 -19.51 -19.11 -9.40
N ASN A 90 -20.61 -19.67 -9.93
CA ASN A 90 -21.95 -19.24 -9.57
C ASN A 90 -22.25 -19.55 -8.09
N ASN A 91 -21.91 -20.76 -7.64
CA ASN A 91 -22.03 -21.18 -6.25
C ASN A 91 -21.21 -20.30 -5.31
N THR A 92 -20.00 -19.92 -5.74
CA THR A 92 -19.11 -19.04 -4.97
C THR A 92 -19.70 -17.64 -4.88
N ILE A 93 -20.23 -17.08 -5.97
CA ILE A 93 -20.87 -15.75 -5.92
C ILE A 93 -22.04 -15.73 -4.93
N GLU A 94 -22.84 -16.80 -4.87
CA GLU A 94 -23.97 -16.91 -3.94
C GLU A 94 -23.53 -17.16 -2.48
N LYS A 95 -22.51 -17.99 -2.26
CA LYS A 95 -22.11 -18.45 -0.92
C LYS A 95 -20.99 -17.64 -0.29
N ALA A 96 -20.18 -16.94 -1.08
CA ALA A 96 -18.93 -16.34 -0.62
C ALA A 96 -19.05 -14.90 -0.12
N GLU A 97 -20.25 -14.37 0.09
CA GLU A 97 -20.50 -13.02 0.60
C GLU A 97 -19.82 -12.69 1.96
N ARG A 98 -19.19 -13.67 2.64
CA ARG A 98 -18.72 -13.50 4.03
C ARG A 98 -17.26 -13.81 4.33
N ILE A 99 -16.43 -14.25 3.38
CA ILE A 99 -14.98 -14.32 3.64
C ILE A 99 -14.38 -12.94 3.40
N LYS A 100 -14.62 -11.99 4.32
CA LYS A 100 -14.06 -10.64 4.22
C LYS A 100 -12.56 -10.57 4.58
N GLY A 101 -11.92 -11.72 4.82
CA GLY A 101 -10.59 -11.75 5.45
C GLY A 101 -10.60 -10.92 6.74
N GLU A 102 -11.74 -10.92 7.44
CA GLU A 102 -12.00 -10.17 8.67
C GLU A 102 -11.86 -11.14 9.84
N ARG A 103 -11.03 -10.77 10.81
CA ARG A 103 -10.86 -11.48 12.06
C ARG A 103 -11.11 -10.54 13.22
N GLU A 104 -12.12 -10.82 14.02
CA GLU A 104 -12.39 -10.09 15.24
C GLU A 104 -11.35 -10.48 16.32
N LEU A 105 -10.70 -9.47 16.90
CA LEU A 105 -9.65 -9.64 17.91
C LEU A 105 -10.18 -9.47 19.34
N GLY A 106 -11.33 -8.82 19.49
CA GLY A 106 -11.94 -8.48 20.78
C GLY A 106 -12.53 -7.08 20.78
N THR A 107 -12.61 -6.45 21.94
CA THR A 107 -13.19 -5.11 22.13
C THR A 107 -12.15 -4.12 22.67
N ASP A 108 -12.21 -2.87 22.20
CA ASP A 108 -11.39 -1.77 22.71
C ASP A 108 -11.81 -1.40 24.14
N PRO A 109 -10.90 -1.45 25.14
CA PRO A 109 -11.21 -1.08 26.52
C PRO A 109 -11.69 0.37 26.70
N SER A 110 -11.32 1.29 25.79
CA SER A 110 -11.65 2.71 25.93
C SER A 110 -13.03 3.06 25.38
N SER A 111 -13.39 2.50 24.21
CA SER A 111 -14.66 2.80 23.52
C SER A 111 -15.71 1.69 23.64
N GLY A 112 -15.33 0.48 24.09
CA GLY A 112 -16.21 -0.70 24.11
C GLY A 112 -16.50 -1.29 22.73
N LYS A 113 -15.87 -0.79 21.66
CA LYS A 113 -16.16 -1.16 20.27
C LYS A 113 -15.37 -2.38 19.80
N PRO A 114 -15.87 -3.14 18.81
CA PRO A 114 -15.15 -4.28 18.26
C PRO A 114 -13.87 -3.84 17.55
N VAL A 115 -12.82 -4.64 17.72
CA VAL A 115 -11.50 -4.49 17.07
C VAL A 115 -11.36 -5.60 16.04
N ILE A 116 -11.26 -5.22 14.76
CA ILE A 116 -11.29 -6.15 13.63
C ILE A 116 -10.02 -6.00 12.79
N ALA A 117 -9.30 -7.09 12.58
CA ALA A 117 -8.23 -7.18 11.60
C ALA A 117 -8.79 -7.54 10.23
N ARG A 118 -8.46 -6.77 9.19
CA ARG A 118 -9.06 -6.92 7.86
C ARG A 118 -8.16 -6.47 6.72
N ILE A 119 -8.48 -6.90 5.50
CA ILE A 119 -7.89 -6.34 4.28
C ILE A 119 -8.70 -5.13 3.81
N GLY A 120 -8.06 -3.96 3.77
CA GLY A 120 -8.62 -2.75 3.19
C GLY A 120 -8.08 -2.47 1.78
N ARG A 121 -8.56 -1.38 1.15
CA ARG A 121 -8.08 -0.93 -0.17
C ARG A 121 -6.56 -0.70 -0.24
N TYR A 122 -5.95 -0.36 0.89
CA TYR A 122 -4.52 0.00 0.99
C TYR A 122 -3.67 -1.08 1.68
N GLY A 123 -4.21 -2.29 1.84
CA GLY A 123 -3.54 -3.43 2.48
C GLY A 123 -4.15 -3.81 3.83
N PRO A 124 -3.45 -4.68 4.60
CA PRO A 124 -3.92 -5.14 5.91
C PRO A 124 -4.00 -4.00 6.92
N MET A 125 -5.09 -3.95 7.67
CA MET A 125 -5.36 -2.92 8.67
C MET A 125 -6.19 -3.43 9.85
N ILE A 126 -6.13 -2.70 10.96
CA ILE A 126 -7.05 -2.85 12.09
C ILE A 126 -8.10 -1.74 12.01
N GLN A 127 -9.34 -2.12 12.29
CA GLN A 127 -10.49 -1.23 12.42
C GLN A 127 -11.04 -1.33 13.85
N ILE A 128 -11.32 -0.18 14.48
CA ILE A 128 -12.09 -0.11 15.73
C ILE A 128 -13.44 0.54 15.42
N GLY A 129 -14.52 -0.14 15.81
CA GLY A 129 -15.90 0.28 15.55
C GLY A 129 -16.42 -0.08 14.16
N SER A 130 -17.67 0.24 13.91
CA SER A 130 -18.38 0.02 12.66
C SER A 130 -18.60 1.34 11.90
N SER A 131 -18.87 1.24 10.60
CA SER A 131 -19.34 2.38 9.80
C SER A 131 -20.78 2.79 10.16
N GLU A 132 -21.49 1.95 10.91
CA GLU A 132 -22.86 2.17 11.38
C GLU A 132 -22.90 2.88 12.75
N ASP A 133 -21.75 3.03 13.42
CA ASP A 133 -21.66 3.72 14.71
C ASP A 133 -21.78 5.24 14.54
N GLU A 134 -22.28 5.93 15.57
CA GLU A 134 -22.35 7.41 15.59
C GLU A 134 -20.97 8.07 15.47
N GLU A 135 -19.95 7.46 16.07
CA GLU A 135 -18.57 7.93 15.90
C GLU A 135 -17.88 7.17 14.76
N LYS A 136 -17.11 7.92 13.97
CA LYS A 136 -16.39 7.37 12.82
C LYS A 136 -15.42 6.24 13.24
N PRO A 137 -15.38 5.13 12.48
CA PRO A 137 -14.46 4.04 12.75
C PRO A 137 -13.02 4.54 12.65
N ARG A 138 -12.18 4.05 13.57
CA ARG A 138 -10.76 4.35 13.58
C ARG A 138 -10.00 3.26 12.85
N PHE A 139 -8.95 3.65 12.14
CA PHE A 139 -8.16 2.75 11.33
C PHE A 139 -6.68 2.87 11.64
N ALA A 140 -5.99 1.72 11.71
CA ALA A 140 -4.55 1.66 11.83
C ALA A 140 -3.97 0.63 10.86
N LYS A 141 -2.87 0.98 10.20
CA LYS A 141 -2.21 0.08 9.24
C LYS A 141 -1.33 -0.92 10.01
N LEU A 142 -1.37 -2.20 9.62
CA LEU A 142 -0.45 -3.19 10.18
C LEU A 142 1.00 -2.86 9.78
N LYS A 143 1.93 -3.15 10.70
CA LYS A 143 3.37 -3.14 10.37
C LYS A 143 3.66 -4.24 9.35
N ALA A 144 4.73 -4.08 8.57
CA ALA A 144 5.14 -5.11 7.60
C ALA A 144 5.50 -6.46 8.25
N THR A 145 5.72 -6.47 9.56
CA THR A 145 5.99 -7.64 10.39
C THR A 145 4.75 -8.25 11.02
N GLN A 146 3.60 -7.62 10.87
CA GLN A 146 2.34 -8.08 11.46
C GLN A 146 1.44 -8.59 10.36
N SER A 147 0.50 -9.43 10.74
CA SER A 147 -0.46 -10.02 9.82
C SER A 147 -1.79 -10.19 10.50
N ILE A 148 -2.85 -10.11 9.69
CA ILE A 148 -4.23 -10.10 10.18
C ILE A 148 -4.61 -11.41 10.87
N GLU A 149 -3.92 -12.51 10.55
CA GLU A 149 -4.18 -13.86 11.07
C GLU A 149 -3.54 -14.14 12.42
N THR A 150 -2.45 -13.47 12.78
CA THR A 150 -1.72 -13.78 14.02
C THR A 150 -1.61 -12.61 14.98
N ILE A 151 -1.93 -11.39 14.55
CA ILE A 151 -1.84 -10.21 15.42
C ILE A 151 -2.72 -10.36 16.66
N SER A 152 -2.18 -10.04 17.83
CA SER A 152 -2.95 -10.04 19.08
C SER A 152 -3.74 -8.74 19.25
N LEU A 153 -4.74 -8.75 20.14
CA LEU A 153 -5.48 -7.54 20.49
C LEU A 153 -4.54 -6.45 21.04
N GLU A 154 -3.59 -6.82 21.90
CA GLU A 154 -2.60 -5.90 22.48
C GLU A 154 -1.75 -5.21 21.40
N GLU A 155 -1.17 -6.00 20.48
CA GLU A 155 -0.39 -5.46 19.35
C GLU A 155 -1.23 -4.60 18.41
N ALA A 156 -2.52 -4.92 18.25
CA ALA A 156 -3.45 -4.15 17.45
C ALA A 156 -3.75 -2.79 18.10
N MET A 157 -3.95 -2.76 19.42
CA MET A 157 -4.16 -1.53 20.18
C MET A 157 -2.93 -0.61 20.15
N ASP A 158 -1.73 -1.18 20.16
CA ASP A 158 -0.49 -0.42 20.02
C ASP A 158 -0.42 0.42 18.73
N LEU A 159 -1.05 -0.05 17.64
CA LEU A 159 -1.09 0.68 16.37
C LEU A 159 -1.92 1.98 16.45
N PHE A 160 -2.85 2.07 17.40
CA PHE A 160 -3.70 3.24 17.63
C PHE A 160 -3.09 4.29 18.56
N ARG A 161 -1.85 4.07 19.03
CA ARG A 161 -1.05 5.10 19.72
C ARG A 161 -0.68 6.27 18.80
N LEU A 162 -0.79 6.09 17.49
CA LEU A 162 -0.67 7.16 16.50
C LEU A 162 -2.06 7.69 16.12
N PRO A 163 -2.21 9.01 15.88
CA PRO A 163 -1.17 10.04 15.87
C PRO A 163 -0.67 10.41 17.28
N ARG A 164 0.63 10.68 17.41
CA ARG A 164 1.27 11.12 18.67
C ARG A 164 1.86 12.52 18.52
N THR A 165 1.64 13.39 19.51
CA THR A 165 2.29 14.70 19.60
C THR A 165 3.61 14.55 20.36
N LEU A 166 4.71 15.02 19.77
CA LEU A 166 6.06 14.96 20.37
C LEU A 166 6.37 16.19 21.23
N GLY A 167 5.70 17.31 20.97
CA GLY A 167 5.93 18.61 21.62
C GLY A 167 5.75 19.75 20.63
N GLN A 168 6.25 20.92 21.01
CA GLN A 168 6.24 22.12 20.16
C GLN A 168 7.62 22.42 19.61
N PHE A 169 7.65 22.84 18.34
CA PHE A 169 8.82 23.39 17.67
C PHE A 169 8.35 24.65 16.94
N GLU A 170 9.07 25.78 17.05
CA GLU A 170 8.71 27.04 16.35
C GLU A 170 7.21 27.42 16.49
N ASP A 171 6.68 27.38 17.72
CA ASP A 171 5.29 27.71 18.06
C ASP A 171 4.21 26.83 17.39
N SER A 172 4.61 25.70 16.82
CA SER A 172 3.72 24.72 16.17
C SER A 172 3.93 23.32 16.73
N ASP A 173 2.83 22.57 16.87
CA ASP A 173 2.89 21.19 17.34
C ASP A 173 3.56 20.28 16.31
N VAL A 174 4.45 19.42 16.79
CA VAL A 174 5.07 18.35 16.01
C VAL A 174 4.31 17.06 16.29
N THR A 175 3.59 16.57 15.28
CA THR A 175 2.79 15.33 15.37
C THR A 175 3.33 14.27 14.42
N ILE A 176 3.28 13.00 14.85
CA ILE A 176 3.67 11.86 14.03
C ILE A 176 2.48 10.99 13.76
N SER A 177 2.33 10.59 12.50
CA SER A 177 1.24 9.72 12.06
C SER A 177 1.67 8.86 10.88
N ILE A 178 0.86 7.87 10.53
CA ILE A 178 1.08 6.98 9.39
C ILE A 178 -0.01 7.24 8.36
N GLY A 179 0.39 7.71 7.18
CA GLY A 179 -0.51 7.95 6.06
C GLY A 179 -0.40 6.87 4.99
N ARG A 180 -1.08 7.11 3.86
CA ARG A 180 -1.03 6.25 2.65
C ARG A 180 0.40 5.93 2.20
N PHE A 181 1.28 6.92 2.29
CA PHE A 181 2.65 6.85 1.75
C PHE A 181 3.70 6.44 2.80
N GLY A 182 3.25 6.08 4.02
CA GLY A 182 4.13 5.73 5.13
C GLY A 182 4.07 6.75 6.28
N PRO A 183 4.95 6.59 7.27
CA PRO A 183 5.04 7.49 8.41
C PRO A 183 5.52 8.88 8.02
N TYR A 184 4.99 9.90 8.68
CA TYR A 184 5.34 11.30 8.44
C TYR A 184 5.26 12.11 9.72
N ILE A 185 6.03 13.20 9.73
CA ILE A 185 5.98 14.26 10.74
C ILE A 185 5.11 15.38 10.16
N ALA A 186 4.08 15.78 10.89
CA ALA A 186 3.28 16.97 10.63
C ALA A 186 3.78 18.11 11.52
N HIS A 187 4.07 19.25 10.90
CA HIS A 187 4.51 20.46 11.58
C HIS A 187 4.15 21.68 10.72
N ASP A 188 3.51 22.71 11.31
CA ASP A 188 3.09 23.94 10.61
C ASP A 188 2.35 23.66 9.28
N LYS A 189 1.31 22.81 9.34
CA LYS A 189 0.49 22.38 8.17
C LYS A 189 1.28 21.71 7.02
N LYS A 190 2.57 21.40 7.24
CA LYS A 190 3.45 20.73 6.30
C LYS A 190 3.71 19.30 6.77
N PHE A 191 3.94 18.42 5.81
CA PHE A 191 4.16 17.00 6.05
C PHE A 191 5.55 16.61 5.55
N TYR A 192 6.31 15.95 6.41
CA TYR A 192 7.67 15.53 6.17
C TYR A 192 7.75 14.02 6.30
N SER A 193 8.04 13.31 5.20
CA SER A 193 8.17 11.86 5.23
C SER A 193 9.28 11.43 6.17
N LEU A 194 8.98 10.45 7.02
CA LEU A 194 9.96 9.86 7.92
C LEU A 194 10.79 8.81 7.18
N GLY A 195 12.10 8.79 7.46
CA GLY A 195 13.01 7.78 6.92
C GLY A 195 12.66 6.37 7.41
N LYS A 196 13.16 5.33 6.72
CA LYS A 196 12.92 3.93 7.11
C LYS A 196 13.69 3.54 8.38
N GLU A 197 14.71 4.31 8.69
CA GLU A 197 15.60 4.17 9.84
C GLU A 197 14.95 4.58 11.16
N TYR A 198 13.87 5.38 11.13
CA TYR A 198 13.18 5.84 12.32
C TYR A 198 11.88 5.07 12.55
N ASP A 199 11.63 4.66 13.79
CA ASP A 199 10.35 4.09 14.20
C ASP A 199 9.39 5.22 14.63
N PRO A 200 8.22 5.39 13.97
CA PRO A 200 7.25 6.43 14.32
C PRO A 200 6.69 6.30 15.74
N TYR A 201 6.75 5.11 16.36
CA TYR A 201 6.26 4.87 17.70
C TYR A 201 7.28 5.29 18.79
N THR A 202 8.57 5.37 18.48
CA THR A 202 9.62 5.64 19.48
C THR A 202 10.38 6.95 19.26
N ILE A 203 10.40 7.48 18.03
CA ILE A 203 11.13 8.71 17.69
C ILE A 203 10.79 9.88 18.61
N THR A 204 11.79 10.68 18.93
CA THR A 204 11.71 11.81 19.86
C THR A 204 11.64 13.16 19.12
N LEU A 205 11.33 14.24 19.84
CA LEU A 205 11.31 15.59 19.28
C LEU A 205 12.69 16.04 18.77
N GLU A 206 13.75 15.64 19.48
CA GLU A 206 15.15 15.94 19.14
C GLU A 206 15.59 15.29 17.83
N GLU A 207 15.08 14.10 17.52
CA GLU A 207 15.32 13.40 16.26
C GLU A 207 14.43 13.94 15.12
N ALA A 208 13.18 14.31 15.43
CA ALA A 208 12.23 14.82 14.45
C ALA A 208 12.61 16.22 13.91
N THR A 209 13.18 17.08 14.76
CA THR A 209 13.49 18.47 14.45
C THR A 209 14.53 18.63 13.31
N PRO A 210 15.69 17.94 13.34
CA PRO A 210 16.65 17.94 12.24
C PRO A 210 16.04 17.50 10.91
N ILE A 211 15.15 16.51 10.93
CA ILE A 211 14.47 16.01 9.72
C ILE A 211 13.59 17.11 9.12
N ILE A 212 12.83 17.84 9.94
CA ILE A 212 12.01 18.96 9.48
C ILE A 212 12.89 20.02 8.80
N ILE A 213 13.99 20.40 9.45
CA ILE A 213 14.91 21.44 8.93
C ILE A 213 15.55 20.98 7.62
N GLU A 214 16.08 19.76 7.56
CA GLU A 214 16.72 19.21 6.36
C GLU A 214 15.73 19.16 5.18
N LYS A 215 14.50 18.65 5.41
CA LYS A 215 13.48 18.57 4.36
C LYS A 215 12.97 19.94 3.92
N ARG A 216 12.96 20.94 4.81
CA ARG A 216 12.65 22.34 4.45
C ARG A 216 13.74 22.93 3.56
N LYS A 217 15.02 22.83 3.97
CA LYS A 217 16.17 23.29 3.18
C LYS A 217 16.20 22.64 1.80
N ALA A 218 16.06 21.31 1.74
CA ALA A 218 16.02 20.58 0.47
C ALA A 218 14.83 20.98 -0.43
N LYS A 219 13.72 21.46 0.15
CA LYS A 219 12.59 21.99 -0.60
C LYS A 219 12.86 23.41 -1.10
N GLU A 220 13.47 24.25 -0.28
CA GLU A 220 13.89 25.61 -0.64
C GLU A 220 14.95 25.60 -1.74
N GLU A 221 15.99 24.77 -1.63
CA GLU A 221 17.02 24.60 -2.68
C GLU A 221 16.45 24.14 -4.03
N LYS A 222 15.37 23.35 -3.97
CA LYS A 222 14.64 22.91 -5.17
C LYS A 222 13.70 23.97 -5.71
N THR A 223 13.29 24.94 -4.91
CA THR A 223 12.29 25.93 -5.31
C THR A 223 12.97 27.20 -5.75
N ILE A 224 12.87 27.52 -7.04
CA ILE A 224 13.45 28.74 -7.60
C ILE A 224 12.46 29.90 -7.42
N LYS A 225 11.19 29.68 -7.77
CA LYS A 225 10.15 30.72 -7.74
C LYS A 225 8.76 30.10 -7.57
N VAL A 226 7.87 30.76 -6.84
CA VAL A 226 6.49 30.31 -6.62
C VAL A 226 5.54 31.44 -7.01
N PHE A 227 4.57 31.11 -7.86
CA PHE A 227 3.43 31.97 -8.19
C PHE A 227 2.20 31.39 -7.49
N GLU A 228 1.88 31.93 -6.31
CA GLU A 228 0.86 31.35 -5.42
C GLU A 228 -0.56 31.41 -6.00
N LYS A 229 -0.92 32.53 -6.64
CA LYS A 229 -2.27 32.74 -7.19
C LYS A 229 -2.62 31.71 -8.28
N GLU A 230 -1.67 31.42 -9.17
CA GLU A 230 -1.87 30.53 -10.32
C GLU A 230 -1.42 29.09 -10.04
N LYS A 231 -0.93 28.82 -8.82
CA LYS A 231 -0.40 27.51 -8.37
C LYS A 231 0.71 26.98 -9.29
N ILE A 232 1.58 27.88 -9.75
CA ILE A 232 2.73 27.56 -10.62
C ILE A 232 4.00 27.64 -9.80
N GLN A 233 4.88 26.66 -9.96
CA GLN A 233 6.19 26.61 -9.29
C GLN A 233 7.29 26.41 -10.32
N VAL A 234 8.36 27.19 -10.21
CA VAL A 234 9.63 26.96 -10.91
C VAL A 234 10.52 26.15 -9.99
N LEU A 235 10.85 24.93 -10.39
CA LEU A 235 11.59 23.98 -9.58
C LEU A 235 12.89 23.57 -10.28
N ARG A 236 13.96 23.34 -9.51
CA ARG A 236 15.23 22.78 -9.97
C ARG A 236 15.13 21.25 -10.01
N GLY A 237 15.42 20.66 -11.16
CA GLY A 237 15.43 19.21 -11.37
C GLY A 237 16.77 18.68 -11.90
N PRO A 238 16.94 17.35 -11.96
CA PRO A 238 18.17 16.71 -12.45
C PRO A 238 18.48 17.00 -13.93
N TYR A 239 17.46 17.42 -14.71
CA TYR A 239 17.58 17.76 -16.13
C TYR A 239 17.44 19.28 -16.39
N GLY A 240 17.66 20.10 -15.35
CA GLY A 240 17.49 21.55 -15.40
C GLY A 240 16.19 22.03 -14.73
N PRO A 241 16.00 23.36 -14.60
CA PRO A 241 14.78 23.98 -14.12
C PRO A 241 13.54 23.61 -14.95
N TYR A 242 12.39 23.49 -14.29
CA TYR A 242 11.12 23.17 -14.93
C TYR A 242 9.95 23.86 -14.22
N LEU A 243 8.82 23.98 -14.93
CA LEU A 243 7.57 24.50 -14.38
C LEU A 243 6.69 23.37 -13.90
N LYS A 244 6.03 23.54 -12.74
CA LYS A 244 5.05 22.62 -12.21
C LYS A 244 3.73 23.37 -11.98
N GLN A 245 2.65 22.85 -12.57
CA GLN A 245 1.29 23.33 -12.32
C GLN A 245 0.40 22.13 -11.96
N GLY A 246 -0.05 22.09 -10.70
CA GLY A 246 -0.79 20.94 -10.16
C GLY A 246 0.02 19.64 -10.23
N LEU A 247 -0.52 18.64 -10.94
CA LEU A 247 0.10 17.32 -11.13
C LEU A 247 0.97 17.22 -12.41
N ARG A 248 1.01 18.27 -13.23
CA ARG A 248 1.77 18.26 -14.50
C ARG A 248 3.07 19.05 -14.38
N ASN A 249 4.10 18.53 -15.03
CA ASN A 249 5.40 19.18 -15.17
C ASN A 249 5.58 19.62 -16.62
N TYR A 250 6.10 20.83 -16.81
CA TYR A 250 6.30 21.48 -18.10
C TYR A 250 7.79 21.81 -18.22
N LYS A 251 8.38 21.39 -19.34
CA LYS A 251 9.81 21.60 -19.60
C LYS A 251 10.03 23.05 -20.04
N LEU A 252 11.00 23.72 -19.44
CA LEU A 252 11.46 25.04 -19.89
C LEU A 252 12.41 24.90 -21.09
N SER A 253 12.43 25.88 -21.99
CA SER A 253 13.43 25.98 -23.06
C SER A 253 14.84 26.18 -22.49
N LYS A 254 15.90 25.95 -23.27
CA LYS A 254 17.28 26.13 -22.77
C LYS A 254 17.55 27.56 -22.29
N GLU A 255 17.07 28.55 -23.03
CA GLU A 255 17.19 29.98 -22.70
C GLU A 255 16.40 30.34 -21.43
N GLN A 256 15.22 29.73 -21.24
CA GLN A 256 14.42 29.92 -20.02
C GLN A 256 15.05 29.21 -18.81
N GLN A 257 15.75 28.10 -19.01
CA GLN A 257 16.45 27.39 -17.94
C GLN A 257 17.62 28.20 -17.38
N GLU A 258 18.34 28.94 -18.24
CA GLU A 258 19.44 29.83 -17.81
C GLU A 258 18.93 31.01 -16.98
N ARG A 259 17.75 31.54 -17.31
CA ARG A 259 17.11 32.66 -16.59
C ARG A 259 15.95 32.22 -15.71
N ALA A 260 16.00 31.00 -15.16
CA ALA A 260 14.89 30.41 -14.43
C ALA A 260 14.40 31.24 -13.22
N ALA A 261 15.27 32.05 -12.60
CA ALA A 261 14.90 32.97 -11.52
C ALA A 261 14.10 34.19 -12.00
N GLU A 262 14.34 34.63 -13.23
CA GLU A 262 13.77 35.85 -13.81
C GLU A 262 12.44 35.59 -14.54
N ILE A 263 12.11 34.32 -14.81
CA ILE A 263 10.86 33.94 -15.50
C ILE A 263 9.67 34.68 -14.88
N THR A 264 8.94 35.38 -15.75
CA THR A 264 7.73 36.12 -15.39
C THR A 264 6.50 35.21 -15.41
N LEU A 265 5.41 35.67 -14.81
CA LEU A 265 4.15 34.92 -14.79
C LEU A 265 3.61 34.68 -16.20
N GLU A 266 3.68 35.71 -17.06
CA GLU A 266 3.20 35.66 -18.45
C GLU A 266 3.97 34.63 -19.27
N GLU A 267 5.30 34.60 -19.15
CA GLU A 267 6.16 33.63 -19.82
C GLU A 267 5.88 32.19 -19.36
N ALA A 268 5.65 32.01 -18.06
CA ALA A 268 5.32 30.71 -17.49
C ALA A 268 3.96 30.21 -18.01
N LEU A 269 2.95 31.08 -18.06
CA LEU A 269 1.62 30.75 -18.60
C LEU A 269 1.68 30.43 -20.09
N LYS A 270 2.40 31.24 -20.88
CA LYS A 270 2.58 31.02 -22.32
C LYS A 270 3.24 29.66 -22.59
N THR A 271 4.28 29.32 -21.82
CA THR A 271 4.98 28.04 -21.95
C THR A 271 4.07 26.85 -21.59
N ILE A 272 3.25 27.00 -20.55
CA ILE A 272 2.27 25.98 -20.15
C ILE A 272 1.21 25.79 -21.23
N GLU A 273 0.69 26.86 -21.79
CA GLU A 273 -0.35 26.84 -22.82
C GLU A 273 0.18 26.25 -24.13
N GLU A 274 1.40 26.64 -24.55
CA GLU A 274 2.07 26.09 -25.72
C GLU A 274 2.31 24.58 -25.60
N ILE A 275 2.77 24.09 -24.44
CA ILE A 275 2.98 22.66 -24.20
C ILE A 275 1.65 21.90 -24.08
N LYS A 276 0.57 22.56 -23.62
CA LYS A 276 -0.78 21.96 -23.63
C LYS A 276 -1.32 21.84 -25.05
N ALA A 277 -1.10 22.84 -25.90
CA ALA A 277 -1.51 22.86 -27.30
C ALA A 277 -0.68 21.88 -28.15
N ASN A 278 0.63 21.82 -27.91
CA ASN A 278 1.57 20.93 -28.60
C ASN A 278 2.27 19.98 -27.60
N PRO A 279 1.56 18.94 -27.12
CA PRO A 279 2.14 18.00 -26.19
C PRO A 279 3.31 17.25 -26.85
N PRO A 280 4.46 17.11 -26.17
CA PRO A 280 5.60 16.40 -26.72
C PRO A 280 5.22 14.94 -27.03
N GLN A 281 5.49 14.50 -28.26
CA GLN A 281 5.21 13.13 -28.68
C GLN A 281 5.96 12.15 -27.78
N LYS A 282 5.22 11.25 -27.12
CA LYS A 282 5.82 10.15 -26.34
C LYS A 282 6.57 9.25 -27.31
N LYS A 283 7.90 9.34 -27.34
CA LYS A 283 8.73 8.31 -27.98
C LYS A 283 8.44 6.98 -27.30
N ALA A 284 7.88 6.02 -28.04
CA ALA A 284 7.69 4.67 -27.55
C ALA A 284 9.04 4.16 -27.01
N ARG A 285 9.06 3.65 -25.77
CA ARG A 285 10.25 2.98 -25.24
C ARG A 285 10.56 1.81 -26.18
N LYS A 286 11.72 1.85 -26.86
CA LYS A 286 12.24 0.65 -27.53
C LYS A 286 12.28 -0.45 -26.47
N LYS A 287 11.58 -1.56 -26.73
CA LYS A 287 11.75 -2.80 -25.96
C LYS A 287 13.25 -3.09 -25.99
N LYS A 288 13.87 -3.20 -24.81
CA LYS A 288 15.16 -3.86 -24.71
C LYS A 288 14.87 -5.35 -24.92
N GLU A 289 15.38 -5.91 -26.01
CA GLU A 289 15.58 -7.35 -26.14
C GLU A 289 16.60 -7.83 -25.12
#